data_AF-A0A931U1N6-F1
#
_entry.id   AF-A0A931U1N6-F1
#
_cell.length_a   1.000
_cell.length_b   1.000
_cell.length_c   1.000
_cell.angle_alpha   90.00
_cell.angle_beta   90.00
_cell.angle_gamma   90.00
#
_symmetry.space_group_name_H-M   'P 1'
#
loop_
_entity.id
_entity.type
_entity.pdbx_description
1 polymer ?
#
loop_
_entity_poly.entity_id
_entity_poly.type
_entity_poly.pdbx_seq_one_letter_code
_entity_poly.pdbx_strand_id
1 'polypeptide(L)'
;TGAVHDDGQPVQRYADRRTWERLLGAAGLAVVRVAKYERPLPRTLDDLAWYARRPRRLAAALAAQLVPTNLGSCLVFICRRSKSVYVRD
;
A
#
# COMPACT_ATOMS: atom_id res chain seq x y z
N THR A 1 -6.16 -8.30 16.11
CA THR A 1 -5.15 -8.99 15.29
C THR A 1 -5.03 -8.47 13.86
N GLY A 2 -5.96 -7.64 13.35
CA GLY A 2 -5.83 -7.05 12.00
C GLY A 2 -5.96 -8.05 10.85
N ALA A 3 -6.31 -9.30 11.16
CA ALA A 3 -6.59 -10.33 10.16
C ALA A 3 -7.89 -10.00 9.44
N VAL A 4 -7.91 -10.19 8.13
CA VAL A 4 -9.11 -9.97 7.33
C VAL A 4 -10.13 -11.06 7.62
N HIS A 5 -11.38 -10.63 7.82
CA HIS A 5 -12.52 -11.51 7.98
C HIS A 5 -12.90 -12.09 6.61
N ASP A 6 -13.14 -13.39 6.54
CA ASP A 6 -13.71 -14.01 5.35
C ASP A 6 -15.17 -13.57 5.21
N ASP A 7 -15.48 -12.80 4.17
CA ASP A 7 -16.82 -12.29 3.90
C ASP A 7 -17.55 -13.13 2.83
N GLY A 8 -17.02 -14.29 2.47
CA GLY A 8 -17.62 -15.20 1.50
C GLY A 8 -17.51 -14.70 0.05
N GLN A 9 -16.66 -13.71 -0.23
CA GLN A 9 -16.42 -13.28 -1.61
C GLN A 9 -15.71 -14.39 -2.41
N PRO A 10 -16.13 -14.66 -3.67
CA PRO A 10 -15.46 -15.65 -4.53
C PRO A 10 -13.96 -15.40 -4.72
N VAL A 11 -13.54 -14.14 -4.62
CA VAL A 11 -12.13 -13.73 -4.51
C VAL A 11 -12.06 -12.67 -3.44
N GLN A 12 -11.43 -13.01 -2.31
CA GLN A 12 -11.25 -12.07 -1.21
C GLN A 12 -10.24 -10.99 -1.64
N ARG A 13 -10.71 -9.76 -1.82
CA ARG A 13 -9.90 -8.62 -2.30
C ARG A 13 -9.19 -7.89 -1.18
N TYR A 14 -9.62 -8.11 0.05
CA TYR A 14 -9.04 -7.50 1.22
C TYR A 14 -8.10 -8.49 1.89
N ALA A 15 -6.87 -8.07 2.12
CA ALA A 15 -5.89 -8.84 2.85
C ALA A 15 -5.02 -7.88 3.65
N ASP A 16 -4.60 -8.33 4.83
CA ASP A 16 -3.57 -7.61 5.58
C ASP A 16 -2.23 -7.70 4.84
N ARG A 17 -1.27 -6.88 5.28
CA ARG A 17 0.06 -6.82 4.69
C ARG A 17 0.74 -8.19 4.60
N ARG A 18 0.67 -9.02 5.65
CA ARG A 18 1.37 -10.32 5.70
C ARG A 18 0.74 -11.32 4.73
N THR A 19 -0.57 -11.25 4.58
CA THR A 19 -1.31 -12.09 3.62
C THR A 19 -0.93 -11.74 2.20
N TRP A 20 -0.80 -10.44 1.87
CA TRP A 20 -0.25 -10.02 0.58
C TRP A 20 1.21 -10.45 0.37
N GLU A 21 2.09 -10.29 1.36
CA GLU A 21 3.50 -10.73 1.27
C GLU A 21 3.60 -12.24 0.99
N ARG A 22 2.76 -13.06 1.62
CA ARG A 22 2.71 -14.51 1.37
C ARG A 22 2.21 -14.84 -0.04
N LEU A 23 1.13 -14.20 -0.51
CA LEU A 23 0.59 -14.42 -1.85
C LEU A 23 1.61 -14.03 -2.93
N LEU A 24 2.29 -12.89 -2.76
CA LEU A 24 3.37 -12.46 -3.65
C LEU A 24 4.54 -13.45 -3.64
N GLY A 25 4.93 -13.93 -2.45
CA GLY A 25 5.94 -14.97 -2.28
C GLY A 25 5.61 -16.26 -3.03
N ALA A 26 4.38 -16.77 -2.88
CA ALA A 26 3.88 -17.95 -3.59
C ALA A 26 3.83 -17.75 -5.11
N ALA A 27 3.65 -16.51 -5.58
CA ALA A 27 3.72 -16.14 -6.99
C ALA A 27 5.15 -15.93 -7.51
N GLY A 28 6.18 -16.27 -6.74
CA GLY A 28 7.58 -16.15 -7.15
C GLY A 28 8.14 -14.73 -7.09
N LEU A 29 7.55 -13.85 -6.26
CA LEU A 29 8.04 -12.49 -6.01
C LEU A 29 8.62 -12.38 -4.61
N ALA A 30 9.79 -11.76 -4.48
CA ALA A 30 10.37 -11.41 -3.20
C ALA A 30 10.08 -9.92 -2.92
N VAL A 31 9.33 -9.64 -1.85
CA VAL A 31 9.04 -8.27 -1.41
C VAL A 31 10.32 -7.65 -0.83
N VAL A 32 10.80 -6.59 -1.45
CA VAL A 32 12.02 -5.86 -1.04
C VAL A 32 11.65 -4.74 -0.07
N ARG A 33 10.54 -4.05 -0.34
CA ARG A 33 10.08 -2.92 0.45
C ARG A 33 8.56 -2.80 0.34
N VAL A 34 7.93 -2.41 1.44
CA VAL A 34 6.52 -2.00 1.46
C VAL A 34 6.47 -0.51 1.78
N ALA A 35 5.79 0.24 0.92
CA ALA A 35 5.54 1.66 1.12
C ALA A 35 4.03 1.91 1.29
N LYS A 36 3.67 2.88 2.11
CA LYS A 36 2.32 3.44 2.07
C LYS A 36 2.16 4.32 0.84
N TYR A 37 0.97 4.33 0.27
CA TYR A 37 0.55 5.35 -0.66
C TYR A 37 -0.62 6.12 -0.02
N GLU A 38 -0.38 7.40 0.21
CA GLU A 38 -1.34 8.32 0.80
C GLU A 38 -1.50 9.55 -0.09
N ARG A 39 -2.37 10.48 0.32
CA ARG A 39 -2.50 11.78 -0.32
C ARG A 39 -1.12 12.44 -0.51
N PRO A 40 -0.72 12.74 -1.76
CA PRO A 40 0.58 13.33 -2.04
C PRO A 40 0.62 14.82 -1.66
N LEU A 41 1.81 15.28 -1.26
CA LEU A 41 2.13 16.71 -1.18
C LEU A 41 2.16 17.33 -2.59
N PRO A 42 1.92 18.64 -2.72
CA PRO A 42 2.04 19.33 -4.01
C PRO A 42 3.44 19.14 -4.59
N ARG A 43 3.50 18.84 -5.89
CA ARG A 43 4.76 18.71 -6.64
C ARG A 43 4.96 19.82 -7.65
N THR A 44 3.89 20.53 -8.00
CA THR A 44 3.90 21.64 -8.97
C THR A 44 3.30 22.91 -8.38
N LEU A 45 3.48 24.03 -9.07
CA LEU A 45 2.83 25.29 -8.72
C LEU A 45 1.31 25.21 -8.87
N ASP A 46 0.82 24.43 -9.83
CA ASP A 46 -0.61 24.19 -10.03
C ASP A 46 -1.20 23.39 -8.86
N ASP A 47 -0.47 22.37 -8.37
CA ASP A 47 -0.87 21.65 -7.16
C ASP A 47 -0.94 22.59 -5.96
N LEU A 48 0.05 23.48 -5.83
CA LEU A 48 0.12 24.44 -4.74
C LEU A 48 -1.07 25.41 -4.78
N ALA A 49 -1.39 25.96 -5.95
CA ALA A 49 -2.56 26.81 -6.13
C ALA A 49 -3.87 26.06 -5.84
N TRP A 50 -3.95 24.79 -6.22
CA TRP A 50 -5.10 23.93 -5.93
C TRP A 50 -5.27 23.66 -4.43
N TYR A 51 -4.17 23.44 -3.70
CA TYR A 51 -4.16 23.22 -2.26
C TYR A 51 -4.40 24.50 -1.46
N ALA A 52 -3.90 25.65 -1.92
CA ALA A 52 -4.14 26.96 -1.29
C ALA A 52 -5.66 27.28 -1.23
N ARG A 53 -6.41 26.90 -2.27
CA ARG A 53 -7.88 27.00 -2.31
C ARG A 53 -8.59 25.96 -1.43
N ARG A 54 -7.88 24.98 -0.85
CA ARG A 54 -8.43 23.82 -0.13
C ARG A 54 -7.59 23.47 1.12
N PRO A 55 -7.55 24.35 2.13
CA PRO A 55 -6.65 24.21 3.28
C PRO A 55 -6.84 22.90 4.05
N ARG A 56 -8.09 22.42 4.18
CA ARG A 56 -8.37 21.11 4.82
C ARG A 56 -7.69 19.94 4.11
N ARG A 57 -7.59 19.98 2.77
CA ARG A 57 -6.92 18.93 1.99
C ARG A 57 -5.41 18.99 2.15
N LEU A 58 -4.85 20.20 2.29
CA LEU A 58 -3.43 20.38 2.57
C LEU A 58 -3.07 19.84 3.96
N ALA A 59 -3.88 20.17 4.98
CA ALA A 59 -3.72 19.62 6.33
C ALA A 59 -3.77 18.08 6.33
N ALA A 60 -4.71 17.48 5.58
CA ALA A 60 -4.76 16.03 5.42
C ALA A 60 -3.52 15.45 4.71
N ALA A 61 -2.99 16.12 3.68
CA ALA A 61 -1.77 15.68 2.99
C ALA A 61 -0.52 15.74 3.87
N LEU A 62 -0.45 16.74 4.76
CA LEU A 62 0.60 16.88 5.76
C LEU A 62 0.48 15.79 6.84
N ALA A 63 -0.72 15.60 7.40
CA ALA A 63 -0.99 14.56 8.39
C ALA A 63 -0.70 13.15 7.84
N ALA A 64 -1.01 12.91 6.57
CA ALA A 64 -0.70 11.65 5.87
C ALA A 64 0.79 11.28 5.90
N GLN A 65 1.71 12.25 5.98
CA GLN A 65 3.14 11.96 6.09
C GLN A 65 3.50 11.25 7.40
N LEU A 66 2.73 11.48 8.47
CA LEU A 66 2.95 10.90 9.79
C LEU A 66 2.32 9.51 9.97
N VAL A 67 1.42 9.09 9.07
CA VAL A 67 0.74 7.79 9.15
C VAL A 67 1.75 6.63 9.05
N PRO A 68 1.86 5.71 10.00
CA PRO A 68 2.72 4.53 9.86
C PRO A 68 2.30 3.66 8.68
N THR A 69 3.24 2.96 8.04
CA THR A 69 2.94 2.15 6.83
C THR A 69 1.78 1.17 7.03
N ASN A 70 1.69 0.50 8.17
CA ASN A 70 0.65 -0.49 8.45
C ASN A 70 -0.75 0.13 8.69
N LEU A 71 -0.84 1.46 8.83
CA LEU A 71 -2.09 2.20 8.92
C LEU A 71 -2.39 2.96 7.61
N GLY A 72 -1.61 2.70 6.56
CA GLY A 72 -1.81 3.32 5.27
C GLY A 72 -3.09 2.80 4.58
N SER A 73 -3.81 3.71 3.92
CA SER A 73 -4.99 3.40 3.11
C SER A 73 -4.66 2.47 1.94
N CYS A 74 -3.46 2.61 1.37
CA CYS A 74 -2.93 1.73 0.33
C CYS A 74 -1.49 1.30 0.64
N LEU A 75 -1.17 0.04 0.33
CA LEU A 75 0.17 -0.51 0.41
C LEU A 75 0.71 -0.79 -0.99
N VAL A 76 1.93 -0.34 -1.24
CA VAL A 76 2.67 -0.60 -2.47
C VAL A 76 3.82 -1.55 -2.16
N PHE A 77 3.77 -2.74 -2.76
CA PHE A 77 4.78 -3.79 -2.60
C PHE A 77 5.81 -3.69 -3.73
N ILE A 78 7.00 -3.22 -3.39
CA ILE A 78 8.13 -3.18 -4.31
C ILE A 78 8.78 -4.55 -4.28
N CYS A 79 8.65 -5.28 -5.39
CA CYS A 79 9.08 -6.66 -5.50
C CYS A 79 10.23 -6.80 -6.50
N ARG A 80 11.04 -7.84 -6.30
CA ARG A 80 11.92 -8.38 -7.32
C ARG A 80 11.47 -9.81 -7.66
N ARG A 81 11.82 -10.28 -8.85
CA ARG A 81 11.63 -11.70 -9.19
C ARG A 81 12.43 -12.56 -8.22
N SER A 82 11.78 -13.55 -7.61
CA SER A 82 12.47 -14.53 -6.78
C SER A 82 13.32 -15.42 -7.65
N LYS A 83 14.55 -15.72 -7.21
CA LYS A 83 15.41 -16.73 -7.85
C LYS A 83 14.97 -18.16 -7.52
N SER A 84 14.08 -18.32 -6.54
CA SER A 84 13.53 -19.62 -6.18
C SER A 84 12.55 -20.06 -7.27
N VAL A 85 13.01 -21.03 -8.06
CA VAL A 85 12.13 -21.92 -8.81
C VAL A 85 11.34 -22.71 -7.76
N TYR A 86 10.05 -22.42 -7.63
CA TYR A 86 9.16 -23.32 -6.91
C TYR A 86 9.07 -24.62 -7.71
N VAL A 87 9.72 -25.69 -7.23
CA VAL A 87 9.37 -27.05 -7.59
C VAL A 87 8.05 -27.34 -6.87
N ARG A 88 6.99 -27.62 -7.63
CA ARG A 88 5.77 -28.23 -7.08
C ARG A 88 6.07 -29.73 -6.97
N ASP A 89 6.04 -30.26 -5.76
CA ASP A 89 5.81 -31.70 -5.52
C ASP A 89 4.33 -32.03 -5.77
#